data_AF-A0A223ASL1-F1
#
_entry.id   AF-A0A223ASL1-F1
#
_cell.length_a   1.000
_cell.length_b   1.000
_cell.length_c   1.000
_cell.angle_alpha   90.00
_cell.angle_beta   90.00
_cell.angle_gamma   90.00
#
_symmetry.space_group_name_H-M   'P 1'
#
loop_
_entity.id
_entity.type
_entity.pdbx_description
1 polymer ?
#
loop_
_entity_poly.entity_id
_entity_poly.type
_entity_poly.pdbx_seq_one_letter_code
_entity_poly.pdbx_strand_id
1 'polypeptide(L)'
;MHLAGVYAEEGRDPRGWIISNSFISLINAENCALRADTDAWDAAWFCVKLQSEIISVNNSSSAAQVVKHTLTLSFDSSASDSNINGDENIEIKAVVSEKSTRKGHNQISSYQILDSGAIAFDHAKIIVRSLLELREMMEYDLRIAFDLLPESFTLAQLQSTIEKVTDKKLLSANFRRKVADYVEETGEVIEGYGHRPAMLFRVKSAENKIAAG
;
A
#
# COMPACT_ATOMS: atom_id res chain seq x y z
N MET A 1 7.43 -5.56 -9.12
CA MET A 1 8.02 -5.99 -7.82
C MET A 1 9.13 -5.02 -7.45
N HIS A 2 9.06 -4.43 -6.26
CA HIS A 2 9.98 -3.40 -5.75
C HIS A 2 10.67 -3.91 -4.48
N LEU A 3 11.99 -3.79 -4.37
CA LEU A 3 12.73 -4.18 -3.15
C LEU A 3 12.54 -3.08 -2.10
N ALA A 4 11.83 -3.40 -1.01
CA ALA A 4 11.52 -2.43 0.05
C ALA A 4 12.59 -2.39 1.17
N GLY A 5 13.31 -3.50 1.37
CA GLY A 5 14.36 -3.52 2.39
C GLY A 5 15.12 -4.83 2.53
N VAL A 6 16.25 -4.71 3.22
CA VAL A 6 17.08 -5.84 3.68
C VAL A 6 17.15 -5.74 5.21
N TYR A 7 16.82 -6.84 5.88
CA TYR A 7 16.73 -6.94 7.33
C TYR A 7 17.67 -8.04 7.81
N ALA A 8 18.65 -7.64 8.64
CA ALA A 8 19.76 -8.49 9.05
C ALA A 8 20.10 -8.31 10.54
N GLU A 9 19.22 -7.67 11.32
CA GLU A 9 19.46 -7.43 12.74
C GLU A 9 19.65 -8.74 13.51
N GLU A 10 20.62 -8.78 14.43
CA GLU A 10 20.83 -9.91 15.32
C GLU A 10 19.61 -10.14 16.21
N GLY A 11 19.21 -11.40 16.40
CA GLY A 11 18.07 -11.78 17.23
C GLY A 11 16.69 -11.54 16.61
N ARG A 12 16.60 -11.11 15.33
CA ARG A 12 15.31 -10.96 14.64
C ARG A 12 14.56 -12.28 14.44
N ASP A 13 15.31 -13.38 14.30
CA ASP A 13 14.78 -14.75 14.23
C ASP A 13 15.43 -15.58 15.36
N PRO A 14 14.64 -16.21 16.24
CA PRO A 14 15.16 -17.00 17.35
C PRO A 14 15.91 -18.27 16.91
N ARG A 15 15.77 -18.70 15.64
CA ARG A 15 16.42 -19.90 15.11
C ARG A 15 17.86 -19.66 14.69
N GLY A 16 18.29 -18.40 14.54
CA GLY A 16 19.65 -18.05 14.15
C GLY A 16 19.74 -16.72 13.40
N TRP A 17 20.92 -16.43 12.83
CA TRP A 17 21.11 -15.21 12.06
C TRP A 17 20.54 -15.36 10.65
N ILE A 18 19.33 -14.81 10.45
CA ILE A 18 18.59 -14.90 9.19
C ILE A 18 18.48 -13.52 8.55
N ILE A 19 19.01 -13.38 7.34
CA ILE A 19 18.87 -12.19 6.49
C ILE A 19 17.61 -12.35 5.65
N SER A 20 16.74 -11.33 5.66
CA SER A 20 15.51 -11.32 4.87
C SER A 20 15.46 -10.10 3.95
N ASN A 21 15.03 -10.32 2.70
CA ASN A 21 14.74 -9.27 1.74
C ASN A 21 13.23 -9.12 1.63
N SER A 22 12.69 -7.92 1.79
CA SER A 22 11.28 -7.64 1.59
C SER A 22 11.02 -7.03 0.23
N PHE A 23 9.89 -7.40 -0.36
CA PHE A 23 9.43 -6.88 -1.65
C PHE A 23 7.99 -6.39 -1.55
N ILE A 24 7.68 -5.33 -2.30
CA ILE A 24 6.32 -4.83 -2.51
C ILE A 24 5.90 -5.23 -3.93
N SER A 25 4.70 -5.79 -4.02
CA SER A 25 4.02 -6.08 -5.28
C SER A 25 2.58 -5.61 -5.15
N LEU A 26 2.06 -5.03 -6.23
CA LEU A 26 0.68 -4.58 -6.35
C LEU A 26 -0.01 -5.51 -7.33
N ILE A 27 -1.20 -5.98 -6.94
CA ILE A 27 -1.98 -6.93 -7.72
C ILE A 27 -3.44 -6.51 -7.58
N ASN A 28 -4.16 -6.46 -8.70
CA ASN A 28 -5.61 -6.39 -8.67
C ASN A 28 -6.17 -7.70 -8.10
N ALA A 29 -6.90 -7.60 -6.98
CA ALA A 29 -7.50 -8.75 -6.31
C ALA A 29 -8.45 -9.56 -7.21
N GLU A 30 -9.17 -8.91 -8.14
CA GLU A 30 -10.08 -9.58 -9.08
C GLU A 30 -9.33 -10.51 -10.05
N ASN A 31 -8.06 -10.22 -10.33
CA ASN A 31 -7.21 -11.01 -11.22
C ASN A 31 -6.41 -12.08 -10.46
N CYS A 32 -6.59 -12.20 -9.14
CA CYS A 32 -5.82 -13.11 -8.30
C CYS A 32 -6.74 -14.13 -7.63
N ALA A 33 -6.81 -15.34 -8.18
CA ALA A 33 -7.37 -16.47 -7.46
C ALA A 33 -6.39 -16.83 -6.34
N LEU A 34 -6.79 -16.63 -5.09
CA LEU A 34 -5.96 -16.96 -3.93
C LEU A 34 -5.84 -18.48 -3.81
N ARG A 35 -4.83 -19.02 -4.50
CA ARG A 35 -4.50 -20.44 -4.44
C ARG A 35 -3.53 -20.67 -3.30
N ALA A 36 -4.07 -21.03 -2.14
CA ALA A 36 -3.29 -21.54 -1.04
C ALA A 36 -2.60 -22.85 -1.47
N ASP A 37 -1.26 -22.84 -1.52
CA ASP A 37 -0.45 -24.05 -1.67
C ASP A 37 -0.22 -24.68 -0.28
N THR A 38 0.48 -25.82 -0.23
CA THR A 38 0.68 -26.65 0.97
C THR A 38 1.22 -25.91 2.20
N ASP A 39 1.97 -24.83 2.05
CA ASP A 39 2.58 -24.03 3.11
C ASP A 39 1.81 -22.73 3.45
N ALA A 40 0.77 -22.40 2.68
CA ALA A 40 0.02 -21.14 2.78
C ALA A 40 -1.50 -21.36 2.90
N TRP A 41 -1.90 -22.48 3.51
CA TRP A 41 -3.31 -22.89 3.67
C TRP A 41 -4.21 -21.82 4.31
N ASP A 42 -3.67 -21.02 5.23
CA ASP A 42 -4.38 -19.92 5.93
C ASP A 42 -4.16 -18.54 5.31
N ALA A 43 -3.63 -18.45 4.08
CA ALA A 43 -3.44 -17.16 3.42
C ALA A 43 -4.79 -16.48 3.15
N ALA A 44 -4.86 -15.17 3.44
CA ALA A 44 -6.04 -14.37 3.18
C ALA A 44 -5.70 -12.90 2.95
N TRP A 45 -6.63 -12.18 2.32
CA TRP A 45 -6.56 -10.74 2.16
C TRP A 45 -7.02 -10.03 3.42
N PHE A 46 -6.13 -9.28 4.07
CA PHE A 46 -6.46 -8.44 5.22
C PHE A 46 -6.70 -7.00 4.76
N CYS A 47 -7.73 -6.34 5.30
CA CYS A 47 -7.83 -4.90 5.24
C CYS A 47 -6.78 -4.29 6.16
N VAL A 48 -6.02 -3.33 5.62
CA VAL A 48 -4.91 -2.69 6.31
C VAL A 48 -5.29 -1.26 6.67
N LYS A 49 -5.09 -0.89 7.94
CA LYS A 49 -5.18 0.49 8.42
C LYS A 49 -3.89 0.87 9.14
N LEU A 50 -3.37 2.06 8.86
CA LEU A 50 -2.16 2.57 9.47
C LEU A 50 -2.40 3.99 9.99
N GLN A 51 -2.45 4.12 11.32
CA GLN A 51 -2.62 5.40 12.00
C GLN A 51 -1.26 5.88 12.52
N SER A 52 -0.94 7.15 12.29
CA SER A 52 0.37 7.72 12.66
C SER A 52 0.19 8.94 13.56
N GLU A 53 0.90 8.97 14.68
CA GLU A 53 0.84 10.04 15.68
C GLU A 53 2.26 10.53 16.00
N ILE A 54 2.49 11.84 15.95
CA ILE A 54 3.79 12.42 16.30
C ILE A 54 3.91 12.43 17.83
N ILE A 55 4.86 11.68 18.38
CA ILE A 55 5.09 11.58 19.83
C ILE A 55 6.05 12.66 20.31
N SER A 56 7.07 12.98 19.51
CA SER A 56 8.06 14.01 19.87
C SER A 56 8.66 14.67 18.66
N VAL A 57 8.97 15.96 18.79
CA VAL A 57 9.73 16.75 17.81
C VAL A 57 10.78 17.54 18.56
N ASN A 58 12.06 17.31 18.26
CA ASN A 58 13.15 18.12 18.79
C ASN A 58 13.51 19.21 17.77
N ASN A 59 13.32 20.48 18.16
CA ASN A 59 13.59 21.65 17.30
C ASN A 59 15.07 22.12 17.30
N SER A 60 16.00 21.29 17.78
CA SER A 60 17.43 21.59 17.69
C SER A 60 17.96 21.37 16.28
N SER A 61 19.17 21.85 15.98
CA SER A 61 19.81 21.86 14.65
C SER A 61 19.92 20.49 13.93
N SER A 62 19.61 19.39 14.62
CA SER A 62 19.28 18.09 14.03
C SER A 62 17.83 17.75 14.40
N ALA A 63 16.87 18.21 13.58
CA ALA A 63 15.46 17.95 13.81
C ALA A 63 15.19 16.43 13.83
N ALA A 64 14.98 15.90 15.03
CA ALA A 64 14.63 14.51 15.26
C ALA A 64 13.14 14.44 15.55
N GLN A 65 12.44 13.61 14.79
CA GLN A 65 11.01 13.35 14.98
C GLN A 65 10.82 11.89 15.37
N VAL A 66 9.90 11.66 16.30
CA VAL A 66 9.44 10.32 16.66
C VAL A 66 7.96 10.22 16.37
N VAL A 67 7.58 9.23 15.58
CA VAL A 67 6.20 8.94 15.18
C VAL A 67 5.84 7.54 15.69
N LYS A 68 4.64 7.42 16.28
CA LYS A 68 4.01 6.14 16.61
C LYS A 68 3.14 5.72 15.44
N HIS A 69 3.32 4.50 14.97
CA HIS A 69 2.43 3.89 14.00
C HIS A 69 1.65 2.75 14.65
N THR A 70 0.33 2.80 14.55
CA THR A 70 -0.56 1.70 14.91
C THR A 70 -1.04 1.04 13.62
N LEU A 71 -0.57 -0.18 13.38
CA LEU A 71 -0.99 -1.05 12.29
C LEU A 71 -2.16 -1.90 12.76
N THR A 72 -3.27 -1.87 12.02
CA THR A 72 -4.41 -2.77 12.21
C THR A 72 -4.61 -3.58 10.95
N LEU A 73 -4.62 -4.91 11.08
CA LEU A 73 -4.97 -5.86 10.05
C LEU A 73 -6.31 -6.47 10.44
N SER A 74 -7.33 -6.32 9.60
CA SER A 74 -8.66 -6.89 9.85
C SER A 74 -9.09 -7.79 8.70
N PHE A 75 -9.53 -8.99 9.03
CA PHE A 75 -10.09 -9.95 8.09
C PHE A 75 -11.54 -10.24 8.47
N ASP A 76 -12.40 -10.27 7.45
CA ASP A 76 -13.82 -10.55 7.56
C ASP A 76 -14.14 -11.73 6.63
N SER A 77 -14.57 -12.85 7.22
CA SER A 77 -14.87 -14.08 6.50
C SER A 77 -16.12 -13.96 5.62
N SER A 78 -17.01 -13.00 5.90
CA SER A 78 -18.23 -12.75 5.10
C SER A 78 -17.97 -11.94 3.82
N ALA A 79 -16.81 -11.27 3.74
CA ALA A 79 -16.47 -10.35 2.65
C ALA A 79 -15.33 -10.86 1.75
N SER A 80 -14.80 -12.06 1.98
CA SER A 80 -13.63 -12.59 1.27
C SER A 80 -13.91 -13.95 0.63
N ASP A 81 -13.47 -14.11 -0.62
CA ASP A 81 -13.35 -15.40 -1.32
C ASP A 81 -12.22 -16.25 -0.69
N SER A 82 -12.33 -16.57 0.59
CA SER A 82 -11.28 -17.23 1.37
C SER A 82 -11.59 -18.70 1.65
N ASN A 83 -10.52 -19.50 1.73
CA ASN A 83 -10.56 -20.91 2.12
C ASN A 83 -10.52 -21.11 3.65
N ILE A 84 -10.62 -20.03 4.43
CA ILE A 84 -10.58 -20.09 5.90
C ILE A 84 -11.95 -20.57 6.39
N ASN A 85 -12.02 -21.84 6.78
CA ASN A 85 -13.20 -22.42 7.42
C ASN A 85 -13.33 -21.83 8.84
N GLY A 86 -14.04 -20.71 8.99
CA GLY A 86 -14.33 -20.13 10.30
C GLY A 86 -15.14 -18.84 10.22
N ASP A 87 -16.18 -18.75 11.04
CA ASP A 87 -17.06 -17.59 11.25
C ASP A 87 -16.35 -16.50 12.11
N GLU A 88 -15.03 -16.35 11.94
CA GLU A 88 -14.19 -15.56 12.85
C GLU A 88 -13.66 -14.29 12.17
N ASN A 89 -14.14 -13.15 12.64
CA ASN A 89 -13.53 -11.86 12.37
C ASN A 89 -12.18 -11.77 13.10
N ILE A 90 -11.09 -11.64 12.35
CA ILE A 90 -9.75 -11.52 12.90
C ILE A 90 -9.36 -10.05 12.90
N GLU A 91 -8.94 -9.52 14.04
CA GLU A 91 -8.33 -8.19 14.15
C GLU A 91 -6.97 -8.30 14.86
N ILE A 92 -5.90 -7.94 14.17
CA ILE A 92 -4.53 -7.92 14.70
C ILE A 92 -4.05 -6.48 14.75
N LYS A 93 -3.54 -6.06 15.91
CA LYS A 93 -2.95 -4.72 16.11
C LYS A 93 -1.48 -4.84 16.49
N ALA A 94 -0.65 -4.01 15.87
CA ALA A 94 0.76 -3.88 16.19
C ALA A 94 1.15 -2.40 16.27
N VAL A 95 2.15 -2.09 17.08
CA VAL A 95 2.64 -0.74 17.31
C VAL A 95 4.14 -0.67 16.99
N VAL A 96 4.50 0.24 16.10
CA VAL A 96 5.88 0.47 15.65
C VAL A 96 6.23 1.93 15.84
N SER A 97 7.38 2.25 16.44
CA SER A 97 7.92 3.61 16.45
C SER A 97 8.83 3.83 15.25
N GLU A 98 8.66 4.96 14.59
CA GLU A 98 9.62 5.51 13.64
C GLU A 98 10.38 6.65 14.32
N LYS A 99 11.70 6.59 14.30
CA LYS A 99 12.57 7.72 14.63
C LYS A 99 13.24 8.19 13.37
N SER A 100 12.94 9.42 12.94
CA SER A 100 13.55 10.04 11.78
C SER A 100 14.46 11.20 12.19
N THR A 101 15.59 11.32 11.50
CA THR A 101 16.56 12.40 11.70
C THR A 101 16.94 13.00 10.36
N ARG A 102 16.92 14.34 10.27
CA ARG A 102 17.42 15.04 9.07
C ARG A 102 18.91 15.33 9.22
N LYS A 103 19.71 14.79 8.32
CA LYS A 103 21.14 15.10 8.15
C LYS A 103 21.33 15.76 6.79
N GLY A 104 21.49 17.09 6.78
CA GLY A 104 21.49 17.86 5.53
C GLY A 104 20.15 17.76 4.82
N HIS A 105 20.15 17.34 3.55
CA HIS A 105 18.94 17.11 2.75
C HIS A 105 18.36 15.70 2.90
N ASN A 106 19.05 14.80 3.61
CA ASN A 106 18.65 13.41 3.73
C ASN A 106 17.89 13.18 5.04
N GLN A 107 16.77 12.48 4.94
CA GLN A 107 16.06 11.93 6.09
C GLN A 107 16.50 10.47 6.28
N ILE A 108 16.90 10.13 7.51
CA ILE A 108 17.22 8.75 7.90
C ILE A 108 16.20 8.32 8.94
N SER A 109 15.45 7.27 8.64
CA SER A 109 14.46 6.69 9.53
C SER A 109 14.91 5.32 10.05
N SER A 110 14.65 5.07 11.33
CA SER A 110 14.82 3.78 11.99
C SER A 110 13.51 3.37 12.65
N TYR A 111 13.21 2.07 12.65
CA TYR A 111 11.94 1.55 13.16
C TYR A 111 12.16 0.55 14.29
N GLN A 112 11.34 0.62 15.34
CA GLN A 112 11.35 -0.33 16.46
C GLN A 112 9.93 -0.81 16.77
N ILE A 113 9.80 -2.10 17.06
CA ILE A 113 8.52 -2.67 17.49
C ILE A 113 8.33 -2.33 18.97
N LEU A 114 7.22 -1.67 19.27
CA LEU A 114 6.77 -1.43 20.65
C LEU A 114 5.81 -2.53 21.11
N ASP A 115 5.00 -3.04 20.18
CA ASP A 115 4.09 -4.17 20.38
C ASP A 115 3.92 -4.89 19.03
N SER A 116 4.23 -6.19 18.97
CA SER A 116 4.07 -6.98 17.74
C SER A 116 2.64 -7.48 17.53
N GLY A 117 1.79 -7.44 18.57
CA GLY A 117 0.54 -8.19 18.58
C GLY A 117 0.77 -9.66 18.22
N ALA A 118 -0.05 -10.18 17.30
CA ALA A 118 0.07 -11.53 16.75
C ALA A 118 0.92 -11.61 15.46
N ILE A 119 1.63 -10.55 15.10
CA ILE A 119 2.47 -10.53 13.89
C ILE A 119 3.84 -11.14 14.21
N ALA A 120 4.27 -12.11 13.41
CA ALA A 120 5.51 -12.85 13.63
C ALA A 120 6.78 -11.98 13.50
N PHE A 121 7.81 -12.33 14.28
CA PHE A 121 9.16 -11.75 14.23
C PHE A 121 9.16 -10.21 14.20
N ASP A 122 9.80 -9.64 13.18
CA ASP A 122 9.81 -8.21 12.90
C ASP A 122 8.87 -7.81 11.75
N HIS A 123 7.91 -8.65 11.36
CA HIS A 123 7.07 -8.39 10.19
C HIS A 123 6.20 -7.14 10.37
N ALA A 124 5.79 -6.78 11.59
CA ALA A 124 5.06 -5.53 11.84
C ALA A 124 5.88 -4.31 11.39
N LYS A 125 7.19 -4.29 11.69
CA LYS A 125 8.14 -3.27 11.25
C LYS A 125 8.25 -3.25 9.72
N ILE A 126 8.33 -4.42 9.08
CA ILE A 126 8.44 -4.57 7.63
C ILE A 126 7.19 -4.03 6.94
N ILE A 127 6.00 -4.40 7.40
CA ILE A 127 4.71 -3.96 6.84
C ILE A 127 4.56 -2.45 6.98
N VAL A 128 4.80 -1.88 8.17
CA VAL A 128 4.69 -0.43 8.39
C VAL A 128 5.62 0.34 7.45
N ARG A 129 6.90 -0.05 7.38
CA ARG A 129 7.86 0.59 6.47
C ARG A 129 7.43 0.47 5.02
N SER A 130 6.99 -0.72 4.59
CA SER A 130 6.58 -0.98 3.21
C SER A 130 5.35 -0.16 2.81
N LEU A 131 4.40 0.03 3.72
CA LEU A 131 3.22 0.88 3.50
C LEU A 131 3.59 2.36 3.38
N LEU A 132 4.48 2.86 4.25
CA LEU A 132 4.96 4.24 4.18
C LEU A 132 5.71 4.48 2.86
N GLU A 133 6.58 3.56 2.47
CA GLU A 133 7.30 3.60 1.20
C GLU A 133 6.35 3.57 0.00
N LEU A 134 5.35 2.68 -0.01
CA LEU A 134 4.34 2.64 -1.06
C LEU A 134 3.58 3.97 -1.20
N ARG A 135 3.24 4.61 -0.07
CA ARG A 135 2.59 5.93 -0.06
C ARG A 135 3.47 6.99 -0.72
N GLU A 136 4.75 7.05 -0.35
CA GLU A 136 5.72 7.99 -0.95
C GLU A 136 5.91 7.72 -2.45
N MET A 137 6.05 6.44 -2.82
CA MET A 137 6.16 6.02 -4.22
C MET A 137 4.96 6.49 -5.06
N MET A 138 3.73 6.28 -4.58
CA MET A 138 2.51 6.72 -5.28
C MET A 138 2.33 8.24 -5.32
N GLU A 139 2.79 8.96 -4.30
CA GLU A 139 2.78 10.42 -4.30
C GLU A 139 3.71 11.00 -5.37
N TYR A 140 4.88 10.37 -5.50
CA TYR A 140 5.86 10.70 -6.54
C TYR A 140 5.37 10.31 -7.94
N ASP A 141 4.98 9.05 -8.13
CA ASP A 141 4.52 8.50 -9.41
C ASP A 141 3.17 7.78 -9.25
N LEU A 142 2.10 8.46 -9.68
CA LEU A 142 0.74 7.92 -9.59
C LEU A 142 0.51 6.69 -10.49
N ARG A 143 1.39 6.43 -11.48
CA ARG A 143 1.20 5.33 -12.44
C ARG A 143 1.27 3.98 -11.75
N ILE A 144 1.93 3.91 -10.60
CA ILE A 144 1.99 2.74 -9.72
C ILE A 144 0.59 2.27 -9.32
N ALA A 145 -0.40 3.17 -9.25
CA ALA A 145 -1.78 2.81 -8.92
C ALA A 145 -2.49 2.01 -10.03
N PHE A 146 -1.99 2.00 -11.27
CA PHE A 146 -2.59 1.23 -12.36
C PHE A 146 -2.49 -0.28 -12.13
N ASP A 147 -1.46 -0.76 -11.42
CA ASP A 147 -1.29 -2.18 -11.08
C ASP A 147 -2.39 -2.71 -10.14
N LEU A 148 -3.13 -1.81 -9.48
CA LEU A 148 -4.25 -2.14 -8.58
C LEU A 148 -5.61 -2.11 -9.27
N LEU A 149 -5.67 -1.69 -10.54
CA LEU A 149 -6.92 -1.49 -11.27
C LEU A 149 -7.14 -2.59 -12.32
N PRO A 150 -8.40 -2.81 -12.75
CA PRO A 150 -8.68 -3.63 -13.94
C PRO A 150 -8.17 -2.95 -15.21
N GLU A 151 -8.20 -3.68 -16.33
CA GLU A 151 -7.74 -3.16 -17.64
C GLU A 151 -8.46 -1.87 -18.06
N SER A 152 -9.77 -1.82 -17.79
CA SER A 152 -10.64 -0.65 -17.99
C SER A 152 -11.21 -0.17 -16.67
N PHE A 153 -11.07 1.12 -16.36
CA PHE A 153 -11.49 1.71 -15.09
C PHE A 153 -12.05 3.13 -15.26
N THR A 154 -12.83 3.57 -14.29
CA THR A 154 -13.28 4.97 -14.21
C THR A 154 -12.22 5.84 -13.51
N LEU A 155 -12.17 7.13 -13.83
CA LEU A 155 -11.31 8.08 -13.10
C LEU A 155 -11.66 8.16 -11.61
N ALA A 156 -12.91 7.87 -11.24
CA ALA A 156 -13.34 7.82 -9.84
C ALA A 156 -12.72 6.63 -9.10
N GLN A 157 -12.64 5.45 -9.74
CA GLN A 157 -11.95 4.27 -9.18
C GLN A 157 -10.46 4.53 -9.00
N LEU A 158 -9.78 5.11 -10.00
CA LEU A 158 -8.37 5.48 -9.89
C LEU A 158 -8.14 6.49 -8.75
N GLN A 159 -8.96 7.55 -8.68
CA GLN A 159 -8.86 8.54 -7.60
C GLN A 159 -9.06 7.85 -6.23
N SER A 160 -10.13 7.07 -6.08
CA SER A 160 -10.44 6.39 -4.81
C SER A 160 -9.33 5.42 -4.38
N THR A 161 -8.72 4.72 -5.33
CA THR A 161 -7.61 3.80 -5.07
C THR A 161 -6.39 4.54 -4.51
N ILE A 162 -5.98 5.63 -5.17
CA ILE A 162 -4.86 6.45 -4.71
C ILE A 162 -5.17 7.05 -3.33
N GLU A 163 -6.37 7.60 -3.13
CA GLU A 163 -6.77 8.19 -1.85
C GLU A 163 -6.75 7.15 -0.71
N LYS A 164 -7.21 5.91 -0.96
CA LYS A 164 -7.20 4.82 0.03
C LYS A 164 -5.78 4.39 0.41
N VAL A 165 -4.87 4.28 -0.56
CA VAL A 165 -3.47 3.88 -0.29
C VAL A 165 -2.72 5.00 0.44
N THR A 166 -2.83 6.23 -0.07
CA THR A 166 -2.12 7.42 0.44
C THR A 166 -2.72 8.01 1.72
N ASP A 167 -3.96 7.65 2.05
CA ASP A 167 -4.75 8.25 3.15
C ASP A 167 -4.89 9.78 3.02
N LYS A 168 -4.90 10.27 1.76
CA LYS A 168 -4.98 11.70 1.42
C LYS A 168 -6.12 11.93 0.44
N LYS A 169 -6.86 13.03 0.64
CA LYS A 169 -7.91 13.44 -0.30
C LYS A 169 -7.30 14.21 -1.47
N LEU A 170 -7.75 13.88 -2.69
CA LEU A 170 -7.32 14.54 -3.91
C LEU A 170 -8.39 15.49 -4.41
N LEU A 171 -7.98 16.69 -4.83
CA LEU A 171 -8.86 17.60 -5.54
C LEU A 171 -9.10 17.06 -6.95
N SER A 172 -10.35 16.68 -7.26
CA SER A 172 -10.68 16.03 -8.53
C SER A 172 -10.23 16.80 -9.78
N ALA A 173 -10.25 18.14 -9.75
CA ALA A 173 -9.76 18.94 -10.87
C ALA A 173 -8.23 18.79 -11.10
N ASN A 174 -7.44 18.82 -10.03
CA ASN A 174 -5.98 18.66 -10.11
C ASN A 174 -5.62 17.21 -10.47
N PHE A 175 -6.33 16.25 -9.88
CA PHE A 175 -6.18 14.84 -10.20
C PHE A 175 -6.42 14.57 -11.68
N ARG A 176 -7.57 15.02 -12.24
CA ARG A 176 -7.89 14.87 -13.67
C ARG A 176 -6.80 15.46 -14.56
N ARG A 177 -6.29 16.64 -14.23
CA ARG A 177 -5.19 17.28 -14.96
C ARG A 177 -3.91 16.44 -14.89
N LYS A 178 -3.57 15.89 -13.72
CA LYS A 178 -2.36 15.08 -13.51
C LYS A 178 -2.42 13.74 -14.27
N VAL A 179 -3.61 13.15 -14.42
CA VAL A 179 -3.75 11.81 -15.05
C VAL A 179 -4.01 11.82 -16.56
N ALA A 180 -4.47 12.94 -17.13
CA ALA A 180 -4.89 13.02 -18.53
C ALA A 180 -3.84 12.54 -19.54
N ASP A 181 -2.55 12.72 -19.24
CA ASP A 181 -1.47 12.30 -20.12
C ASP A 181 -1.24 10.78 -20.11
N TYR A 182 -1.71 10.08 -19.09
CA TYR A 182 -1.46 8.63 -18.89
C TYR A 182 -2.62 7.74 -19.31
N VAL A 183 -3.81 8.28 -19.54
CA VAL A 183 -5.02 7.51 -19.82
C VAL A 183 -5.73 7.95 -21.10
N GLU A 184 -6.38 7.02 -21.78
CA GLU A 184 -7.21 7.28 -22.95
C GLU A 184 -8.64 6.76 -22.74
N GLU A 185 -9.61 7.47 -23.32
CA GLU A 185 -11.02 7.06 -23.28
C GLU A 185 -11.23 5.82 -24.15
N THR A 186 -12.01 4.87 -23.63
CA THR A 186 -12.38 3.65 -24.37
C THR A 186 -13.61 3.85 -25.26
N GLY A 187 -14.39 4.93 -25.00
CA GLY A 187 -15.72 5.14 -25.58
C GLY A 187 -16.83 4.35 -24.88
N GLU A 188 -16.48 3.47 -23.95
CA GLU A 188 -17.42 2.70 -23.15
C GLU A 188 -17.81 3.47 -21.88
N VAL A 189 -19.04 3.22 -21.41
CA VAL A 189 -19.55 3.80 -20.17
C VAL A 189 -20.10 2.71 -19.27
N ILE A 190 -19.88 2.85 -17.97
CA ILE A 190 -20.61 2.06 -16.97
C ILE A 190 -21.89 2.80 -16.62
N GLU A 191 -23.03 2.17 -16.89
CA GLU A 191 -24.33 2.62 -16.41
C GLU A 191 -24.45 2.32 -14.91
N GLY A 192 -24.66 3.36 -14.12
CA GLY A 192 -25.04 3.21 -12.71
C GLY A 192 -26.56 3.19 -12.58
N TYR A 193 -27.09 2.45 -11.59
CA TYR A 193 -28.49 2.56 -11.18
C TYR A 193 -28.79 3.99 -10.68
N GLY A 194 -29.20 4.89 -11.58
CA GLY A 194 -29.67 6.25 -11.25
C GLY A 194 -28.62 7.37 -11.22
N HIS A 195 -27.38 7.15 -11.66
CA HIS A 195 -26.34 8.17 -11.74
C HIS A 195 -25.84 8.40 -13.17
N ARG A 196 -25.22 9.56 -13.41
CA ARG A 196 -24.60 9.90 -14.70
C ARG A 196 -23.62 8.78 -15.10
N PRO A 197 -23.72 8.25 -16.34
CA PRO A 197 -22.81 7.20 -16.80
C PRO A 197 -21.36 7.61 -16.63
N ALA A 198 -20.54 6.69 -16.12
CA ALA A 198 -19.12 6.92 -15.88
C ALA A 198 -18.31 6.41 -17.07
N MET A 199 -17.51 7.29 -17.68
CA MET A 199 -16.64 6.93 -18.80
C MET A 199 -15.53 5.99 -18.35
N LEU A 200 -15.27 4.96 -19.15
CA LEU A 200 -14.18 4.02 -18.96
C LEU A 200 -12.92 4.50 -19.68
N PHE A 201 -11.80 4.35 -18.98
CA PHE A 201 -10.47 4.70 -19.43
C PHE A 201 -9.57 3.47 -19.34
N ARG A 202 -8.51 3.47 -20.15
CA ARG A 202 -7.40 2.54 -20.04
C ARG A 202 -6.07 3.28 -20.02
N VAL A 203 -5.02 2.62 -19.55
CA VAL A 203 -3.65 3.18 -19.59
C VAL A 203 -3.20 3.31 -21.04
N LYS A 204 -2.61 4.45 -21.42
CA LYS A 204 -2.02 4.61 -22.75
C LYS A 204 -0.85 3.65 -22.92
N SER A 205 -0.87 2.85 -23.98
CA SER A 205 0.31 2.07 -24.38
C SER A 205 1.46 3.01 -24.77
N ALA A 206 2.69 2.67 -24.38
CA ALA A 206 3.89 3.39 -24.80
C ALA A 206 4.10 3.38 -26.33
N GLU A 207 3.44 2.46 -27.05
CA GLU A 207 3.54 2.29 -28.50
C GLU A 207 2.80 3.38 -29.30
N ASN A 208 1.84 4.08 -28.69
CA ASN A 208 1.05 5.12 -29.38
C ASN A 208 1.82 6.44 -29.67
N LYS A 209 3.10 6.53 -29.30
CA LYS A 209 3.95 7.71 -29.63
C LYS A 209 4.54 7.70 -31.04
N ILE A 210 4.53 6.57 -31.77
CA ILE A 210 5.23 6.46 -33.06
C ILE A 210 4.31 6.72 -34.26
N ALA A 211 2.98 6.68 -34.08
CA ALA A 211 2.02 6.81 -35.19
C ALA A 211 1.56 8.25 -35.49
N ALA A 212 2.10 9.26 -34.82
CA ALA A 212 1.67 10.66 -34.96
C ALA A 212 2.82 11.65 -35.23
N GLY A 213 3.81 11.21 -36.03
CA GLY A 213 4.92 12.04 -36.52
C GLY A 213 4.92 12.16 -38.04
#